data_AF-A0A2N9GW14-F1
#
_entry.id   AF-A0A2N9GW14-F1
#
_cell.length_a   1.000
_cell.length_b   1.000
_cell.length_c   1.000
_cell.angle_alpha   90.00
_cell.angle_beta   90.00
_cell.angle_gamma   90.00
#
_symmetry.space_group_name_H-M   'P 1'
#
loop_
_entity.id
_entity.type
_entity.pdbx_description
1 polymer ?
#
loop_
_entity_poly.entity_id
_entity_poly.type
_entity_poly.pdbx_seq_one_letter_code
_entity_poly.pdbx_strand_id
1 'polypeptide(L)'
;MIPGDRGSVSVGFLLRLLSIANYLRASPMTKAELIRRSSLQFEEATVNDLLFPLHSTSEGHSYDIDLVVSVLESLVVLWRRISPAATSQFLASIRKVGKLVDSYLLVAAKDVNMPVSKIVSLSEALPDIARPEHDGLYKAINTYLKVSY
;
A
#
# COMPACT_ATOMS: atom_id res chain seq x y z
N MET A 1 5.02 23.74 -8.21
CA MET A 1 5.97 22.79 -7.57
C MET A 1 5.27 22.18 -6.36
N ILE A 2 5.41 20.89 -6.10
CA ILE A 2 4.86 20.24 -4.90
C ILE A 2 5.81 20.54 -3.73
N PRO A 3 5.32 21.10 -2.61
CA PRO A 3 6.15 21.34 -1.42
C PRO A 3 6.98 20.12 -1.03
N GLY A 4 8.23 20.35 -0.63
CA GLY A 4 9.21 19.29 -0.35
C GLY A 4 9.12 18.72 1.06
N ASP A 5 8.49 19.44 1.99
CA ASP A 5 8.48 19.08 3.40
C ASP A 5 7.48 17.96 3.69
N ARG A 6 7.87 17.07 4.60
CA ARG A 6 7.02 15.96 5.07
C ARG A 6 5.73 16.54 5.67
N GLY A 7 4.58 16.03 5.26
CA GLY A 7 3.27 16.49 5.75
C GLY A 7 2.73 17.76 5.09
N SER A 8 3.46 18.41 4.18
CA SER A 8 2.90 19.54 3.40
C SER A 8 1.82 19.11 2.40
N VAL A 9 1.76 17.81 2.09
CA VAL A 9 0.81 17.21 1.15
C VAL A 9 0.37 15.88 1.72
N SER A 10 -0.92 15.57 1.69
CA SER A 10 -1.43 14.30 2.23
C SER A 10 -0.93 13.10 1.41
N VAL A 11 -0.78 11.95 2.07
CA VAL A 11 -0.40 10.70 1.40
C VAL A 11 -1.43 10.28 0.35
N GLY A 12 -2.73 10.44 0.64
CA GLY A 12 -3.79 10.16 -0.35
C GLY A 12 -3.68 11.01 -1.62
N PHE A 13 -3.25 12.28 -1.50
CA PHE A 13 -2.97 13.10 -2.68
C PHE A 13 -1.77 12.57 -3.47
N LEU A 14 -0.67 12.22 -2.79
CA LEU A 14 0.53 11.70 -3.46
C LEU A 14 0.25 10.37 -4.18
N LEU A 15 -0.51 9.47 -3.55
CA LEU A 15 -0.90 8.20 -4.13
C LEU A 15 -1.82 8.40 -5.35
N ARG A 16 -2.78 9.32 -5.27
CA ARG A 16 -3.62 9.70 -6.42
C ARG A 16 -2.79 10.29 -7.55
N LEU A 17 -1.83 11.14 -7.23
CA LEU A 17 -0.92 11.71 -8.22
C LEU A 17 -0.02 10.65 -8.86
N LEU A 18 0.45 9.67 -8.09
CA LEU A 18 1.19 8.51 -8.61
C LEU A 18 0.33 7.68 -9.56
N SER A 19 -0.93 7.44 -9.21
CA SER A 19 -1.90 6.74 -10.08
C SER A 19 -2.07 7.46 -11.42
N ILE A 20 -2.26 8.79 -11.39
CA ILE A 20 -2.34 9.62 -12.60
C ILE A 20 -1.02 9.60 -13.38
N ALA A 21 0.12 9.66 -12.70
CA ALA A 21 1.44 9.61 -13.33
C ALA A 21 1.70 8.26 -14.03
N ASN A 22 1.23 7.16 -13.46
CA ASN A 22 1.26 5.84 -14.09
C ASN A 22 0.38 5.81 -15.35
N TYR A 23 -0.85 6.33 -15.25
CA TYR A 23 -1.77 6.41 -16.37
C TYR A 23 -1.23 7.26 -17.53
N LEU A 24 -0.66 8.43 -17.22
CA LEU A 24 -0.06 9.35 -18.20
C LEU A 24 1.34 8.92 -18.66
N ARG A 25 1.84 7.76 -18.23
CA ARG A 25 3.19 7.24 -18.54
C ARG A 25 4.29 8.29 -18.28
N ALA A 26 4.19 8.97 -17.15
CA ALA A 26 5.19 9.94 -16.71
C ALA A 26 6.58 9.29 -16.58
N SER A 27 7.62 10.14 -16.55
CA SER A 27 9.01 9.68 -16.51
C SER A 27 9.26 8.76 -15.30
N PRO A 28 10.16 7.75 -15.41
CA PRO A 28 10.54 6.90 -14.29
C PRO A 28 11.02 7.69 -13.06
N MET A 29 11.73 8.81 -13.28
CA MET A 29 12.20 9.68 -12.22
C MET A 29 11.04 10.32 -11.45
N THR A 30 10.02 10.82 -12.16
CA THR A 30 8.82 11.40 -11.53
C THR A 30 8.09 10.36 -10.68
N LYS A 31 7.92 9.14 -11.21
CA LYS A 31 7.26 8.05 -10.49
C LYS A 31 8.06 7.63 -9.25
N ALA A 32 9.38 7.49 -9.38
CA ALA A 32 10.25 7.14 -8.26
C ALA A 32 10.20 8.17 -7.13
N GLU A 33 10.15 9.47 -7.44
CA GLU A 33 10.02 10.52 -6.43
C GLU A 33 8.64 10.50 -5.75
N LEU A 34 7.57 10.26 -6.50
CA LEU A 34 6.21 10.12 -5.94
C LEU A 34 6.10 8.90 -5.03
N ILE A 35 6.67 7.76 -5.43
CA ILE A 35 6.76 6.54 -4.60
C ILE A 35 7.52 6.86 -3.31
N ARG A 36 8.73 7.41 -3.42
CA ARG A 36 9.58 7.75 -2.27
C ARG A 36 8.87 8.66 -1.28
N ARG A 37 8.22 9.72 -1.76
CA ARG A 37 7.47 10.66 -0.90
C ARG A 37 6.25 9.99 -0.27
N SER A 38 5.50 9.19 -1.02
CA SER A 38 4.35 8.45 -0.49
C SER A 38 4.75 7.49 0.63
N SER A 39 5.86 6.76 0.44
CA SER A 39 6.39 5.84 1.45
C SER A 39 6.70 6.56 2.78
N LEU A 40 7.36 7.72 2.74
CA LEU A 40 7.80 8.44 3.95
C LEU A 40 6.67 8.86 4.92
N GLN A 41 5.45 8.95 4.42
CA GLN A 41 4.26 9.34 5.20
C GLN A 41 3.13 8.32 5.09
N PHE A 42 3.45 7.08 4.68
CA PHE A 42 2.46 6.03 4.50
C PHE A 42 1.76 5.63 5.81
N GLU A 43 2.40 5.86 6.96
CA GLU A 43 1.78 5.62 8.27
C GLU A 43 0.56 6.52 8.56
N GLU A 44 0.38 7.61 7.80
CA GLU A 44 -0.75 8.53 7.92
C GLU A 44 -1.91 8.15 6.99
N ALA A 45 -1.72 7.15 6.12
CA ALA A 45 -2.74 6.73 5.17
C ALA A 45 -3.91 6.03 5.85
N THR A 46 -5.09 6.23 5.28
CA THR A 46 -6.31 5.50 5.60
C THR A 46 -6.64 4.50 4.50
N VAL A 47 -7.52 3.54 4.77
CA VAL A 47 -7.95 2.57 3.75
C VAL A 47 -8.54 3.29 2.53
N ASN A 48 -9.28 4.38 2.74
CA ASN A 48 -9.87 5.18 1.65
C ASN A 48 -8.80 5.82 0.75
N ASP A 49 -7.63 6.14 1.30
CA ASP A 49 -6.48 6.63 0.55
C ASP A 49 -5.81 5.53 -0.27
N LEU A 50 -6.28 4.29 -0.25
CA LEU A 50 -5.79 3.18 -1.08
C LEU A 50 -6.83 2.72 -2.11
N LEU A 51 -8.06 3.25 -2.04
CA LEU A 51 -9.17 2.91 -2.93
C LEU A 51 -9.14 3.79 -4.18
N PHE A 52 -8.17 3.56 -5.05
CA PHE A 52 -8.11 4.21 -6.36
C PHE A 52 -8.62 3.25 -7.44
N PRO A 53 -9.58 3.69 -8.29
CA PRO A 53 -10.00 2.91 -9.45
C PRO A 53 -8.83 2.63 -10.37
N LEU A 54 -8.77 1.41 -10.92
CA LEU A 54 -7.91 1.16 -12.08
C LEU A 54 -8.40 1.96 -13.27
N HIS A 55 -7.45 2.58 -13.97
CA HIS A 55 -7.72 3.29 -15.22
C HIS A 55 -7.79 2.34 -16.43
N SER A 56 -7.43 1.06 -16.24
CA SER A 56 -7.55 0.00 -17.24
C SER A 56 -8.91 -0.70 -17.13
N THR A 57 -9.77 -0.48 -18.13
CA THR A 57 -11.10 -1.12 -18.22
C THR A 57 -11.05 -2.63 -18.52
N SER A 58 -9.86 -3.18 -18.77
CA SER A 58 -9.65 -4.57 -19.22
C SER A 58 -9.47 -5.58 -18.09
N GLU A 59 -9.07 -5.16 -16.89
CA GLU A 59 -8.65 -6.10 -15.83
C GLU A 59 -9.79 -6.51 -14.89
N GLY A 60 -10.95 -5.86 -14.98
CA GLY A 60 -12.18 -6.26 -14.28
C GLY A 60 -12.18 -6.08 -12.76
N HIS A 61 -11.02 -5.94 -12.12
CA HIS A 61 -10.87 -5.64 -10.70
C HIS A 61 -10.78 -4.13 -10.44
N SER A 62 -11.22 -3.72 -9.25
CA SER A 62 -11.59 -2.35 -8.95
C SER A 62 -10.42 -1.50 -8.45
N TYR A 63 -9.36 -2.11 -7.93
CA TYR A 63 -8.28 -1.41 -7.21
C TYR A 63 -6.88 -1.69 -7.74
N ASP A 64 -6.07 -0.64 -7.89
CA ASP A 64 -4.66 -0.72 -8.31
C ASP A 64 -3.77 -1.23 -7.16
N ILE A 65 -3.72 -2.56 -7.01
CA ILE A 65 -2.91 -3.23 -5.98
C ILE A 65 -1.41 -3.02 -6.22
N ASP A 66 -0.96 -2.98 -7.48
CA ASP A 66 0.45 -2.87 -7.82
C ASP A 66 1.04 -1.52 -7.39
N LEU A 67 0.26 -0.45 -7.53
CA LEU A 67 0.66 0.86 -7.01
C LEU A 67 0.92 0.80 -5.51
N VAL A 68 0.01 0.21 -4.74
CA VAL A 68 0.17 0.09 -3.28
C VAL A 68 1.39 -0.76 -2.94
N VAL A 69 1.55 -1.92 -3.59
CA VAL A 69 2.73 -2.80 -3.41
C VAL A 69 4.02 -2.05 -3.69
N SER A 70 4.12 -1.28 -4.78
CA SER A 70 5.34 -0.52 -5.12
C SER A 70 5.72 0.51 -4.05
N VAL A 71 4.73 1.12 -3.40
CA VAL A 71 4.93 2.09 -2.31
C VAL A 71 5.38 1.38 -1.03
N LEU A 72 4.81 0.20 -0.75
CA LEU A 72 5.19 -0.64 0.39
C LEU A 72 6.62 -1.20 0.25
N GLU A 73 7.01 -1.67 -0.93
CA GLU A 73 8.37 -2.15 -1.19
C GLU A 73 9.40 -1.04 -0.95
N SER A 74 9.14 0.16 -1.48
CA SER A 74 9.95 1.35 -1.20
C SER A 74 10.01 1.69 0.29
N LEU A 75 8.87 1.58 1.00
CA LEU A 75 8.80 1.81 2.44
C LEU A 75 9.66 0.81 3.23
N VAL A 76 9.62 -0.47 2.88
CA VAL A 76 10.44 -1.51 3.54
C VAL A 76 11.93 -1.25 3.29
N VAL A 77 12.32 -0.80 2.10
CA VAL A 77 13.70 -0.38 1.83
C VAL A 77 14.10 0.80 2.72
N LEU A 78 13.21 1.77 2.94
CA LEU A 78 13.46 2.90 3.85
C LEU A 78 13.61 2.43 5.31
N TRP A 79 12.76 1.51 5.76
CA TRP A 79 12.84 0.93 7.10
C TRP A 79 14.16 0.22 7.37
N ARG A 80 14.70 -0.52 6.39
CA ARG A 80 16.01 -1.20 6.53
C ARG A 80 17.18 -0.23 6.70
N ARG A 81 17.06 1.02 6.24
CA ARG A 81 18.08 2.06 6.42
C ARG A 81 18.05 2.69 7.81
N ILE A 82 16.93 2.57 8.52
CA ILE A 82 16.76 3.07 9.88
C ILE A 82 17.35 1.99 10.81
N SER A 83 18.41 2.37 11.54
CA SER A 83 19.22 1.51 12.41
C SER A 83 18.40 0.55 13.29
N PRO A 84 18.89 -0.68 13.58
CA PRO A 84 18.18 -1.71 14.37
C PRO A 84 17.87 -1.33 15.83
N ALA A 85 18.31 -0.16 16.31
CA ALA A 85 17.76 0.45 17.53
C ALA A 85 16.36 1.03 17.23
N ALA A 86 15.43 0.17 16.83
CA ALA A 86 14.05 0.52 16.57
C ALA A 86 13.46 1.12 17.85
N THR A 87 13.25 2.44 17.85
CA THR A 87 12.51 3.10 18.92
C THR A 87 11.10 2.51 18.99
N SER A 88 10.51 2.51 20.18
CA SER A 88 9.12 2.07 20.38
C SER A 88 8.15 2.75 19.41
N GLN A 89 8.41 4.02 19.07
CA GLN A 89 7.65 4.78 18.09
C GLN A 89 7.77 4.21 16.67
N PHE A 90 8.97 3.82 16.23
CA PHE A 90 9.17 3.23 14.91
C PHE A 90 8.45 1.87 14.78
N LEU A 91 8.52 1.04 15.82
CA LEU A 91 7.76 -0.23 15.85
C LEU A 91 6.25 0.00 15.81
N ALA A 92 5.75 1.03 16.51
CA ALA A 92 4.35 1.40 16.47
C ALA A 92 3.91 1.82 15.06
N SER A 93 4.74 2.61 14.36
CA SER A 93 4.53 3.01 12.96
C SER A 93 4.47 1.81 12.01
N ILE A 94 5.42 0.88 12.12
CA ILE A 94 5.45 -0.34 11.30
C ILE A 94 4.18 -1.18 11.50
N ARG A 95 3.77 -1.38 12.76
CA ARG A 95 2.53 -2.12 13.09
C ARG A 95 1.26 -1.40 12.63
N LYS A 96 1.26 -0.06 12.66
CA LYS A 96 0.14 0.74 12.12
C LYS A 96 -0.02 0.52 10.62
N VAL A 97 1.09 0.48 9.88
CA VAL A 97 1.08 0.15 8.44
C VAL A 97 0.60 -1.29 8.21
N GLY A 98 1.04 -2.26 9.03
CA GLY A 98 0.52 -3.63 8.98
C GLY A 98 -1.00 -3.71 9.08
N LYS A 99 -1.59 -3.06 10.09
CA LYS A 99 -3.05 -3.00 10.27
C LYS A 99 -3.78 -2.32 9.11
N LEU A 100 -3.20 -1.26 8.54
CA LEU A 100 -3.74 -0.59 7.37
C LEU A 100 -3.78 -1.53 6.15
N VAL A 101 -2.68 -2.22 5.88
CA VAL A 101 -2.57 -3.16 4.75
C VAL A 101 -3.52 -4.34 4.93
N ASP A 102 -3.65 -4.89 6.13
CA ASP A 102 -4.61 -5.97 6.39
C ASP A 102 -6.08 -5.51 6.22
N SER A 103 -6.38 -4.28 6.60
CA SER A 103 -7.70 -3.68 6.36
C SER A 103 -7.98 -3.46 4.87
N TYR A 104 -6.96 -3.06 4.11
CA TYR A 104 -7.04 -2.91 2.66
C TYR A 104 -7.17 -4.26 1.95
N LEU A 105 -6.41 -5.28 2.38
CA LEU A 105 -6.55 -6.67 1.94
C LEU A 105 -7.98 -7.17 2.11
N LEU A 106 -8.64 -6.86 3.23
CA LEU A 106 -10.02 -7.25 3.46
C LEU A 106 -11.01 -6.58 2.49
N VAL A 107 -10.73 -5.35 2.04
CA VAL A 107 -11.54 -4.68 1.02
C VAL A 107 -11.28 -5.28 -0.36
N ALA A 108 -10.00 -5.46 -0.73
CA ALA A 108 -9.61 -6.10 -1.98
C ALA A 108 -10.16 -7.54 -2.10
N ALA A 109 -10.20 -8.27 -0.99
CA ALA A 109 -10.71 -9.63 -0.92
C ALA A 109 -12.22 -9.76 -1.21
N LYS A 110 -12.98 -8.66 -1.17
CA LYS A 110 -14.42 -8.66 -1.50
C LYS A 110 -14.69 -8.47 -3.00
N ASP A 111 -13.66 -8.14 -3.77
CA ASP A 111 -13.79 -8.00 -5.22
C ASP A 111 -13.68 -9.37 -5.88
N VAL A 112 -14.78 -9.82 -6.50
CA VAL A 112 -14.91 -11.12 -7.17
C VAL A 112 -13.90 -11.29 -8.30
N ASN A 113 -13.48 -10.19 -8.93
CA ASN A 113 -12.55 -10.23 -10.05
C ASN A 113 -11.09 -10.11 -9.60
N MET A 114 -10.81 -9.97 -8.29
CA MET A 114 -9.46 -9.79 -7.78
C MET A 114 -8.61 -11.06 -7.99
N PRO A 115 -7.49 -10.99 -8.73
CA PRO A 115 -6.63 -12.15 -8.93
C PRO A 115 -5.92 -12.57 -7.64
N VAL A 116 -5.77 -13.88 -7.43
CA VAL A 116 -5.05 -14.46 -6.28
C VAL A 116 -3.65 -13.87 -6.16
N SER A 117 -2.95 -13.71 -7.29
CA SER A 117 -1.59 -13.19 -7.33
C SER A 117 -1.47 -11.79 -6.70
N LYS A 118 -2.49 -10.94 -6.84
CA LYS A 118 -2.52 -9.58 -6.25
C LYS A 118 -2.71 -9.64 -4.73
N ILE A 119 -3.58 -10.53 -4.25
CA ILE A 119 -3.77 -10.77 -2.82
C ILE A 119 -2.47 -11.27 -2.19
N VAL A 120 -1.81 -12.24 -2.84
CA VAL A 120 -0.53 -12.79 -2.37
C VAL A 120 0.55 -11.71 -2.35
N SER A 121 0.73 -10.95 -3.43
CA SER A 121 1.74 -9.88 -3.47
C SER A 121 1.56 -8.83 -2.38
N LEU A 122 0.31 -8.45 -2.08
CA LEU A 122 0.01 -7.49 -1.03
C LEU A 122 0.25 -8.07 0.37
N SER A 123 -0.01 -9.36 0.56
CA SER A 123 0.26 -10.06 1.82
C SER A 123 1.77 -10.18 2.10
N GLU A 124 2.58 -10.42 1.08
CA GLU A 124 4.04 -10.60 1.19
C GLU A 124 4.84 -9.29 1.19
N ALA A 125 4.21 -8.15 0.86
CA ALA A 125 4.89 -6.85 0.76
C ALA A 125 5.46 -6.30 2.10
N LEU A 126 5.03 -6.84 3.24
CA LEU A 126 5.44 -6.37 4.57
C LEU A 126 6.27 -7.41 5.33
N PRO A 127 7.27 -6.98 6.13
CA PRO A 127 8.02 -7.87 7.01
C PRO A 127 7.18 -8.35 8.19
N ASP A 128 7.56 -9.49 8.77
CA ASP A 128 6.85 -10.14 9.89
C ASP A 128 6.62 -9.22 11.10
N ILE A 129 7.57 -8.32 11.39
CA ILE A 129 7.45 -7.37 12.52
C ILE A 129 6.28 -6.38 12.38
N ALA A 130 5.76 -6.19 11.16
CA ALA A 130 4.55 -5.40 10.91
C ALA A 130 3.27 -6.12 11.37
N ARG A 131 3.32 -7.45 11.48
CA ARG A 131 2.19 -8.30 11.84
C ARG A 131 2.54 -9.19 13.03
N PRO A 132 2.58 -8.65 14.26
CA PRO A 132 2.74 -9.47 15.46
C PRO A 132 1.57 -10.46 15.67
N GLU A 133 0.41 -10.13 15.11
CA GLU A 133 -0.79 -10.96 15.05
C GLU A 133 -1.24 -11.04 13.58
N HIS A 134 -1.83 -12.18 13.19
CA HIS A 134 -2.24 -12.45 11.80
C HIS A 134 -3.76 -12.52 11.60
N ASP A 135 -4.56 -12.18 12.61
CA ASP A 135 -6.02 -12.24 12.55
C ASP A 135 -6.62 -11.44 11.38
N GLY A 136 -6.06 -10.27 11.09
CA GLY A 136 -6.49 -9.42 9.97
C GLY A 136 -6.25 -10.11 8.62
N LEU A 137 -5.03 -10.60 8.42
CA LEU A 137 -4.63 -11.37 7.24
C LEU A 137 -5.50 -12.63 7.05
N TYR A 138 -5.69 -13.45 8.10
CA TYR A 138 -6.53 -14.65 8.02
C TYR A 138 -7.99 -14.33 7.70
N LYS A 139 -8.54 -13.23 8.25
CA LYS A 139 -9.89 -12.76 7.89
C LYS A 139 -9.97 -12.39 6.42
N ALA A 140 -9.00 -11.66 5.89
CA ALA A 140 -8.96 -11.28 4.47
C ALA A 140 -8.88 -12.51 3.56
N ILE A 141 -8.03 -13.49 3.88
CA ILE A 141 -7.92 -14.76 3.13
C ILE A 141 -9.24 -15.53 3.14
N ASN A 142 -9.85 -15.69 4.31
CA ASN A 142 -11.14 -16.39 4.44
C ASN A 142 -12.25 -15.64 3.68
N THR A 143 -12.26 -14.30 3.69
CA THR A 143 -13.19 -13.52 2.88
C THR A 143 -12.97 -13.75 1.40
N TYR A 144 -11.72 -13.72 0.92
CA TYR A 144 -11.39 -13.94 -0.48
C TYR A 144 -11.88 -15.32 -0.96
N LEU A 145 -11.56 -16.37 -0.20
CA LEU A 145 -12.00 -17.74 -0.51
C LEU A 145 -13.53 -17.86 -0.54
N LYS A 146 -14.27 -17.13 0.30
CA LYS A 146 -15.75 -17.16 0.29
C LYS A 146 -16.39 -16.41 -0.87
N VAL A 147 -15.66 -15.48 -1.50
CA VAL A 147 -16.16 -14.69 -2.63
C VAL A 147 -15.82 -15.38 -3.94
N SER A 148 -14.73 -16.15 -3.99
CA SER A 148 -14.30 -16.91 -5.17
C SER A 148 -15.00 -18.27 -5.37
N TYR A 149 -15.80 -18.74 -4.40
CA TYR A 149 -16.59 -19.98 -4.45
C TYR A 149 -18.06 -19.68 -4.13
#